data_AF-A0A8J8DUC2-F1
#
_entry.id   AF-A0A8J8DUC2-F1
#
_cell.length_a   1.000
_cell.length_b   1.000
_cell.length_c   1.000
_cell.angle_alpha   90.00
_cell.angle_beta   90.00
_cell.angle_gamma   90.00
#
_symmetry.space_group_name_H-M   'P 1'
#
loop_
_entity.id
_entity.type
_entity.pdbx_description
1 polymer ?
#
loop_
_entity_poly.entity_id
_entity_poly.type
_entity_poly.pdbx_seq_one_letter_code
_entity_poly.pdbx_strand_id
1 'polypeptide(L)'
;MIYMKEGEKIRKEEITSIPGEGVGIRLLIDANEEYGVVAYFLANEHGEEKNGVCVFTAGNLRKLACKEFEDGDRPLNIKLEGNVVYVQTTKGIKAYKILSPW
;
A
#
# COMPACT_ATOMS: atom_id res chain seq x y z
N MET A 1 8.49 -4.32 1.70
CA MET A 1 9.11 -3.96 0.39
C MET A 1 8.25 -4.57 -0.71
N ILE A 2 8.18 -3.94 -1.88
CA ILE A 2 7.60 -4.54 -3.09
C ILE A 2 8.67 -4.70 -4.17
N TYR A 3 8.50 -5.72 -4.99
CA TYR A 3 9.34 -6.00 -6.16
C TYR A 3 8.46 -6.08 -7.39
N MET A 4 8.93 -5.51 -8.50
CA MET A 4 8.27 -5.63 -9.79
C MET A 4 9.27 -6.07 -10.83
N LYS A 5 8.84 -7.02 -11.66
CA LYS A 5 9.63 -7.58 -12.75
C LYS A 5 9.08 -7.07 -14.08
N GLU A 6 9.91 -6.34 -14.82
CA GLU A 6 9.62 -5.84 -16.16
C GLU A 6 10.62 -6.51 -17.12
N GLY A 7 10.19 -7.57 -17.81
CA GLY A 7 11.09 -8.43 -18.57
C GLY A 7 12.15 -9.06 -17.66
N GLU A 8 13.42 -8.76 -17.89
CA GLU A 8 14.56 -9.24 -17.07
C GLU A 8 14.94 -8.27 -15.94
N LYS A 9 14.37 -7.07 -15.89
CA LYS A 9 14.70 -6.06 -14.88
C LYS A 9 13.82 -6.25 -13.65
N ILE A 10 14.46 -6.34 -12.48
CA ILE A 10 13.78 -6.29 -11.18
C ILE A 10 13.96 -4.91 -10.60
N ARG A 11 12.84 -4.25 -10.27
CA ARG A 11 12.83 -3.00 -9.49
C ARG A 11 12.31 -3.29 -8.08
N LYS A 12 12.85 -2.55 -7.11
CA LYS A 12 12.54 -2.69 -5.68
C LYS A 12 12.19 -1.32 -5.12
N GLU A 13 11.11 -1.25 -4.35
CA GLU A 13 10.74 -0.03 -3.63
C GLU A 13 10.30 -0.32 -2.19
N GLU A 14 10.59 0.62 -1.30
CA GLU A 14 10.13 0.57 0.07
C GLU A 14 8.72 1.15 0.17
N ILE A 15 7.80 0.43 0.83
CA ILE A 15 6.44 0.93 1.07
C ILE A 15 6.49 1.92 2.23
N THR A 16 6.89 1.41 3.40
CA THR A 16 7.02 2.10 4.69
C THR A 16 7.82 1.22 5.65
N SER A 17 8.12 1.75 6.84
CA SER A 17 8.78 1.06 7.94
C SER A 17 8.14 1.42 9.29
N ILE A 18 8.38 0.56 10.29
CA ILE A 18 8.00 0.75 11.70
C ILE A 18 9.27 0.49 12.55
N PRO A 19 9.52 1.24 13.64
CA PRO A 19 10.64 0.96 14.54
C PRO A 19 10.45 -0.39 15.26
N GLY A 20 11.54 -0.92 15.82
CA GLY A 20 11.52 -2.20 16.56
C GLY A 20 11.53 -3.44 15.68
N GLU A 21 11.32 -4.59 16.31
CA GLU A 21 11.20 -5.90 15.66
C GLU A 21 9.76 -6.11 15.16
N GLY A 22 9.62 -6.30 13.85
CA GLY A 22 8.32 -6.56 13.23
C GLY A 22 7.76 -7.93 13.59
N VAL A 23 6.66 -7.97 14.33
CA VAL A 23 5.96 -9.20 14.73
C VAL A 23 4.74 -9.52 13.86
N GLY A 24 4.26 -8.54 13.08
CA GLY A 24 3.11 -8.70 12.21
C GLY A 24 3.27 -7.93 10.90
N ILE A 25 3.00 -8.60 9.78
CA ILE A 25 2.97 -7.97 8.46
C ILE A 25 1.77 -8.45 7.66
N ARG A 26 1.08 -7.53 6.99
CA ARG A 26 0.13 -7.83 5.93
C ARG A 26 0.26 -6.81 4.82
N LEU A 27 0.36 -7.30 3.60
CA LEU A 27 0.38 -6.50 2.39
C LEU A 27 -0.72 -6.99 1.47
N LEU A 28 -1.59 -6.07 1.06
CA LEU A 28 -2.67 -6.31 0.10
C LEU A 28 -2.36 -5.47 -1.12
N ILE A 29 -2.34 -6.10 -2.28
CA ILE A 29 -1.85 -5.50 -3.52
C ILE A 29 -2.93 -5.64 -4.58
N ASP A 30 -3.18 -4.55 -5.30
CA ASP A 30 -3.94 -4.56 -6.55
C ASP A 30 -3.26 -3.62 -7.54
N ALA A 31 -3.38 -3.92 -8.83
CA ALA A 31 -2.69 -3.18 -9.89
C ALA A 31 -3.46 -3.22 -11.20
N ASN A 32 -3.26 -2.17 -11.99
CA ASN A 32 -3.70 -2.10 -13.38
C ASN A 32 -2.55 -1.58 -14.25
N GLU A 33 -2.86 -1.20 -15.50
CA GLU A 33 -1.85 -0.73 -16.46
C GLU A 33 -1.15 0.59 -16.04
N GLU A 34 -1.79 1.40 -15.20
CA GLU A 34 -1.30 2.72 -14.80
C GLU A 34 -0.69 2.73 -13.39
N TYR A 35 -1.32 2.03 -12.45
CA TYR A 35 -0.99 2.10 -11.02
C TYR A 35 -0.83 0.72 -10.39
N GLY A 36 0.09 0.64 -9.44
CA GLY A 36 0.16 -0.42 -8.44
C GLY A 36 -0.18 0.17 -7.07
N VAL A 37 -0.99 -0.52 -6.29
CA VAL A 37 -1.44 -0.04 -4.98
C VAL A 37 -1.20 -1.09 -3.93
N VAL A 38 -0.70 -0.65 -2.78
CA VAL A 38 -0.38 -1.51 -1.64
C VAL A 38 -1.03 -0.95 -0.39
N ALA A 39 -2.04 -1.65 0.13
CA ALA A 39 -2.52 -1.44 1.50
C ALA A 39 -1.68 -2.30 2.46
N TYR A 40 -1.22 -1.69 3.56
CA TYR A 40 -0.28 -2.31 4.48
C TYR A 40 -0.76 -2.24 5.93
N PHE A 41 -0.41 -3.27 6.69
CA PHE A 41 -0.42 -3.33 8.14
C PHE A 41 0.93 -3.85 8.62
N LEU A 42 1.57 -3.09 9.50
CA LEU A 42 2.78 -3.48 10.24
C LEU A 42 2.46 -3.44 11.73
N ALA A 43 2.99 -4.38 12.50
CA ALA A 43 2.99 -4.36 13.95
C ALA A 43 4.36 -4.76 14.49
N ASN A 44 4.76 -4.16 15.62
CA ASN A 44 6.03 -4.45 16.28
C ASN A 44 5.83 -5.09 17.67
N GLU A 45 6.93 -5.51 18.29
CA GLU A 45 7.00 -6.15 19.61
C GLU A 45 6.51 -5.26 20.75
N HIS A 46 6.52 -3.94 20.54
CA HIS A 46 6.02 -2.94 21.49
C HIS A 46 4.50 -2.73 21.42
N GLY A 47 3.81 -3.42 20.51
CA GLY A 47 2.37 -3.27 20.29
C GLY A 47 1.98 -2.06 19.46
N GLU A 48 2.94 -1.39 18.82
CA GLU A 48 2.68 -0.29 17.90
C GLU A 48 2.20 -0.85 16.56
N GLU A 49 1.27 -0.15 15.92
CA GLU A 49 0.74 -0.52 14.61
C GLU A 49 0.93 0.61 13.61
N LYS A 50 1.23 0.25 12.37
CA LYS A 50 1.28 1.18 11.25
C LYS A 50 0.43 0.68 10.10
N ASN A 51 -0.59 1.45 9.76
CA ASN A 51 -1.59 1.11 8.76
C ASN A 51 -1.60 2.15 7.65
N GLY A 52 -1.90 1.75 6.42
CA GLY A 52 -2.11 2.72 5.36
C GLY A 52 -2.21 2.12 3.98
N VAL A 53 -2.16 3.00 2.99
CA VAL A 53 -2.13 2.64 1.58
C VAL A 53 -1.11 3.51 0.85
N CYS A 54 -0.34 2.89 -0.05
CA CYS A 54 0.59 3.59 -0.95
C CYS A 54 0.24 3.28 -2.40
N VAL A 55 0.36 4.29 -3.26
CA VAL A 55 0.14 4.19 -4.69
C VAL A 55 1.48 4.40 -5.40
N PHE A 56 1.72 3.59 -6.42
CA PHE A 56 2.90 3.59 -7.27
C PHE A 56 2.45 3.61 -8.72
N THR A 57 3.29 4.08 -9.63
CA THR A 57 3.11 3.85 -11.07
C THR A 57 3.41 2.38 -11.40
N ALA A 58 2.64 1.79 -12.32
CA ALA A 58 2.79 0.36 -12.67
C ALA A 58 4.05 0.07 -13.52
N GLY A 59 4.62 1.04 -14.24
CA GLY A 59 5.77 0.78 -15.12
C GLY A 59 7.14 0.83 -14.42
N ASN A 60 7.29 1.68 -13.40
CA ASN A 60 8.59 1.89 -12.75
C ASN A 60 8.57 1.90 -11.22
N LEU A 61 7.44 1.54 -10.59
CA LEU A 61 7.22 1.62 -9.15
C LEU A 61 7.52 2.99 -8.54
N ARG A 62 7.44 4.08 -9.31
CA ARG A 62 7.58 5.43 -8.74
C ARG A 62 6.44 5.64 -7.74
N LYS A 63 6.79 5.77 -6.45
CA LYS A 63 5.83 6.08 -5.38
C LYS A 63 5.17 7.44 -5.68
N LEU A 64 3.85 7.44 -5.83
CA LEU A 64 3.06 8.65 -6.07
C LEU A 64 2.63 9.29 -4.74
N ALA A 65 2.05 8.49 -3.85
CA ALA A 65 1.56 8.96 -2.56
C ALA A 65 1.40 7.81 -1.56
N CYS A 66 1.41 8.14 -0.27
CA CYS A 66 0.99 7.25 0.79
C CYS A 66 0.02 7.98 1.72
N LYS A 67 -0.97 7.26 2.25
CA LYS A 67 -1.89 7.74 3.28
C LYS A 67 -1.90 6.76 4.43
N GLU A 68 -1.49 7.22 5.60
CA GLU A 68 -1.60 6.45 6.83
C GLU A 68 -3.05 6.44 7.33
N PHE A 69 -3.46 5.33 7.93
CA PHE A 69 -4.76 5.16 8.59
C PHE A 69 -4.61 5.31 10.10
N GLU A 70 -5.73 5.53 10.77
CA GLU A 70 -5.76 5.61 12.23
C GLU A 70 -5.46 4.25 12.89
N ASP A 71 -5.09 4.29 14.17
CA ASP A 71 -4.84 3.10 14.96
C ASP A 71 -6.05 2.15 14.95
N GLY A 72 -5.76 0.87 14.80
CA GLY A 72 -6.75 -0.20 14.70
C GLY A 72 -7.56 -0.22 13.41
N ASP A 73 -7.34 0.71 12.47
CA ASP A 73 -8.01 0.78 11.17
C ASP A 73 -7.30 -0.09 10.11
N ARG A 74 -7.25 -1.38 10.39
CA ARG A 74 -6.40 -2.34 9.68
C ARG A 74 -7.00 -2.70 8.32
N PRO A 75 -6.23 -2.68 7.22
CA PRO A 75 -6.73 -3.09 5.92
C PRO A 75 -7.01 -4.60 5.86
N LEU A 76 -8.16 -4.93 5.29
CA LEU A 76 -8.68 -6.30 5.12
C LEU A 76 -8.75 -6.69 3.64
N ASN A 77 -9.07 -5.73 2.76
CA ASN A 77 -9.08 -5.94 1.31
C ASN A 77 -8.78 -4.63 0.56
N ILE A 78 -8.36 -4.74 -0.70
CA ILE A 78 -8.14 -3.60 -1.59
C ILE A 78 -8.69 -3.91 -2.99
N LYS A 79 -9.19 -2.87 -3.66
CA LYS A 79 -9.57 -2.91 -5.07
C LYS A 79 -9.20 -1.60 -5.76
N LEU A 80 -8.58 -1.69 -6.92
CA LEU A 80 -8.27 -0.57 -7.81
C LEU A 80 -9.20 -0.63 -9.02
N GLU A 81 -10.03 0.41 -9.19
CA GLU A 81 -10.87 0.57 -10.38
C GLU A 81 -10.57 1.91 -11.06
N GLY A 82 -10.02 1.86 -12.26
CA GLY A 82 -9.51 3.06 -12.95
C GLY A 82 -8.45 3.76 -12.09
N ASN A 83 -8.76 4.98 -11.64
CA ASN A 83 -7.92 5.76 -10.74
C ASN A 83 -8.46 5.87 -9.31
N VAL A 84 -9.38 5.00 -8.91
CA VAL A 84 -9.96 4.99 -7.55
C VAL A 84 -9.52 3.73 -6.81
N VAL A 85 -8.96 3.94 -5.63
CA VAL A 85 -8.56 2.89 -4.68
C VAL A 85 -9.64 2.74 -3.62
N TYR A 86 -10.24 1.56 -3.55
CA TYR A 86 -11.13 1.16 -2.46
C TYR A 86 -10.35 0.30 -1.48
N VAL A 87 -10.37 0.67 -0.20
CA VAL A 87 -9.75 -0.11 0.87
C VAL A 87 -10.84 -0.47 1.86
N GLN A 88 -11.09 -1.77 2.00
CA GLN A 88 -11.90 -2.29 3.09
C GLN A 88 -11.00 -2.43 4.31
N THR A 89 -11.39 -1.82 5.42
CA THR A 89 -10.70 -1.87 6.71
C THR A 89 -11.61 -2.46 7.78
N THR A 90 -11.06 -2.67 8.97
CA THR A 90 -11.82 -3.04 10.17
C THR A 90 -12.85 -1.98 10.59
N LYS A 91 -12.68 -0.72 10.20
CA LYS A 91 -13.60 0.39 10.54
C LYS A 91 -14.55 0.77 9.39
N GLY A 92 -14.45 0.15 8.22
CA GLY A 92 -15.37 0.39 7.09
C GLY A 92 -14.67 0.40 5.74
N ILE A 93 -15.30 1.02 4.74
CA ILE A 93 -14.72 1.17 3.39
C ILE A 93 -14.28 2.61 3.19
N LYS A 94 -13.05 2.79 2.69
CA LYS A 94 -12.50 4.08 2.28
C LYS A 94 -12.25 4.08 0.77
N ALA A 95 -12.49 5.22 0.12
CA ALA A 95 -12.23 5.40 -1.30
C ALA A 95 -11.30 6.59 -1.51
N TYR A 96 -10.24 6.40 -2.29
CA TYR A 96 -9.23 7.41 -2.59
C TYR A 96 -9.08 7.58 -4.10
N LYS A 97 -9.31 8.79 -4.60
CA LYS A 97 -9.06 9.11 -6.00
C LYS A 97 -7.59 9.49 -6.19
N ILE A 98 -6.90 8.82 -7.09
CA ILE A 98 -5.53 9.12 -7.48
C ILE A 98 -5.57 10.35 -8.38
N LEU A 99 -4.93 11.43 -7.92
CA LEU A 99 -4.72 12.65 -8.68
C LEU A 99 -3.23 12.71 -9.04
N SER A 100 -2.89 12.27 -10.25
CA SER A 100 -1.54 12.38 -10.79
C SER A 100 -1.54 13.43 -11.90
N PRO A 101 -0.75 14.51 -11.79
CA PRO A 101 -0.68 15.57 -12.79
C PRO A 101 0.12 15.20 -14.05
N TRP A 102 0.16 13.90 -14.42
CA TRP A 102 1.08 13.29 -15.39
C TRP A 102 2.50 13.07 -14.83
#